data_AF-A0A3M2E847-F1
#
_entry.id   AF-A0A3M2E847-F1
#
_cell.length_a   1.000
_cell.length_b   1.000
_cell.length_c   1.000
_cell.angle_alpha   90.00
_cell.angle_beta   90.00
_cell.angle_gamma   90.00
#
_symmetry.space_group_name_H-M   'P 1'
#
loop_
_entity.id
_entity.type
_entity.pdbx_description
1 polymer ?
#
loop_
_entity_poly.entity_id
_entity_poly.type
_entity_poly.pdbx_seq_one_letter_code
_entity_poly.pdbx_strand_id
1 'polypeptide(L)'
;AYKILFGDTTSAGYVTFFDALYDPNGSPNKPLVMDVVTVHHQGYYQDKNEPPADWDSPNPVPFVSVRDGVKFRVALAGPDEWVDAAFQILKLALADEGIGAKTNSGYGRMELVEEARELSPDEAFREKVKATSDINKDFVTLYDEWENLEVPDDVKHDLARLILEKVDASNLPKTWEKKAKKEKTRKKALRNQERYAALVAATGKKG
;
A
#
# COMPACT_ATOMS: atom_id res chain seq x y z
N ALA A 1 -7.28 -23.59 4.87
CA ALA A 1 -7.37 -22.15 4.55
C ALA A 1 -7.38 -21.30 5.82
N TYR A 2 -8.44 -21.30 6.66
CA TYR A 2 -8.54 -20.37 7.81
C TYR A 2 -7.38 -20.45 8.83
N LYS A 3 -6.90 -21.66 9.15
CA LYS A 3 -5.74 -21.85 10.05
C LYS A 3 -4.45 -21.22 9.51
N ILE A 4 -4.26 -21.22 8.19
CA ILE A 4 -3.07 -20.63 7.58
C ILE A 4 -3.16 -19.10 7.68
N LEU A 5 -4.35 -18.55 7.46
CA LEU A 5 -4.57 -17.11 7.39
C LEU A 5 -4.55 -16.46 8.79
N PHE A 6 -5.26 -17.05 9.76
CA PHE A 6 -5.46 -16.49 11.10
C PHE A 6 -4.66 -17.19 12.20
N GLY A 7 -4.11 -18.37 11.94
CA GLY A 7 -3.53 -19.23 12.96
C GLY A 7 -4.57 -20.02 13.76
N ASP A 8 -4.07 -20.76 14.75
CA ASP A 8 -4.85 -21.39 15.80
C ASP A 8 -4.05 -21.39 17.11
N THR A 9 -4.52 -22.11 18.13
CA THR A 9 -3.84 -22.17 19.43
C THR A 9 -2.46 -22.84 19.39
N THR A 10 -2.10 -23.46 18.26
CA THR A 10 -0.84 -24.21 18.07
C THR A 10 0.08 -23.60 17.03
N SER A 11 -0.41 -22.66 16.22
CA SER A 11 0.32 -22.09 15.09
C SER A 11 -0.06 -20.62 14.85
N ALA A 12 0.92 -19.78 14.56
CA ALA A 12 0.68 -18.39 14.17
C ALA A 12 0.10 -18.30 12.75
N GLY A 13 -0.71 -17.27 12.51
CA GLY A 13 -1.17 -16.94 11.16
C GLY A 13 -0.04 -16.41 10.28
N TYR A 14 -0.19 -16.60 8.97
CA TYR A 14 0.77 -16.13 7.96
C TYR A 14 0.45 -14.73 7.43
N VAL A 15 -0.72 -14.17 7.77
CA VAL A 15 -1.13 -12.82 7.37
C VAL A 15 -1.19 -11.92 8.60
N THR A 16 -0.50 -10.79 8.52
CA THR A 16 -0.57 -9.69 9.48
C THR A 16 -1.63 -8.70 9.03
N PHE A 17 -2.59 -8.41 9.90
CA PHE A 17 -3.62 -7.39 9.71
C PHE A 17 -3.19 -6.12 10.44
N PHE A 18 -2.96 -5.03 9.70
CA PHE A 18 -2.65 -3.74 10.31
C PHE A 18 -3.95 -2.98 10.63
N ASP A 19 -3.84 -2.01 11.54
CA ASP A 19 -4.94 -1.10 11.84
C ASP A 19 -5.33 -0.30 10.59
N ALA A 20 -6.63 -0.07 10.42
CA ALA A 20 -7.16 0.78 9.37
C ALA A 20 -6.94 2.26 9.76
N LEU A 21 -6.14 2.99 9.00
CA LEU A 21 -5.78 4.37 9.30
C LEU A 21 -6.63 5.36 8.50
N TYR A 22 -7.12 6.41 9.15
CA TYR A 22 -7.90 7.47 8.50
C TYR A 22 -7.13 8.16 7.37
N ASP A 23 -7.76 8.31 6.20
CA ASP A 23 -7.20 9.07 5.07
C ASP A 23 -7.83 10.48 5.01
N PRO A 24 -7.09 11.54 5.37
CA PRO A 24 -7.62 12.91 5.35
C PRO A 24 -7.84 13.48 3.94
N ASN A 25 -7.10 13.01 2.94
CA ASN A 25 -7.13 13.58 1.59
C ASN A 25 -8.34 13.08 0.78
N GLY A 26 -8.84 11.91 1.14
CA GLY A 26 -10.02 11.30 0.52
C GLY A 26 -11.31 11.42 1.32
N SER A 27 -11.30 12.15 2.44
CA SER A 27 -12.40 12.20 3.41
C SER A 27 -13.00 13.60 3.58
N PRO A 28 -14.25 13.72 4.06
CA PRO A 28 -14.83 15.01 4.43
C PRO A 28 -14.10 15.66 5.62
N ASN A 29 -14.05 17.01 5.64
CA ASN A 29 -13.38 17.83 6.68
C ASN A 29 -13.83 17.55 8.13
N LYS A 30 -14.99 16.91 8.33
CA LYS A 30 -15.53 16.56 9.64
C LYS A 30 -15.95 15.08 9.62
N PRO A 31 -15.01 14.14 9.83
CA PRO A 31 -15.28 12.72 9.67
C PRO A 31 -16.20 12.15 10.75
N LEU A 32 -16.29 12.81 11.90
CA LEU A 32 -17.11 12.37 13.03
C LEU A 32 -18.42 13.17 13.11
N VAL A 33 -19.47 12.51 13.56
CA VAL A 33 -20.77 13.10 13.86
C VAL A 33 -21.33 12.51 15.15
N MET A 34 -22.11 13.31 15.87
CA MET A 34 -22.89 12.83 17.00
C MET A 34 -24.21 12.28 16.49
N ASP A 35 -24.54 11.08 16.94
CA ASP A 35 -25.75 10.37 16.58
C ASP A 35 -26.48 9.91 17.85
N VAL A 36 -27.73 9.49 17.73
CA VAL A 36 -28.57 9.08 18.87
C VAL A 36 -29.29 7.78 18.57
N VAL A 37 -29.22 6.85 19.52
CA VAL A 37 -30.09 5.66 19.51
C VAL A 37 -31.11 5.82 20.63
N THR A 38 -32.36 5.50 20.35
CA THR A 38 -33.44 5.63 21.30
C THR A 38 -33.99 4.25 21.63
N VAL A 39 -33.78 3.79 22.86
CA VAL A 39 -34.34 2.51 23.31
C VAL A 39 -35.70 2.79 23.95
N HIS A 40 -36.75 2.18 23.43
CA HIS A 40 -38.12 2.36 23.95
C HIS A 40 -38.43 1.44 25.13
N HIS A 41 -37.99 0.18 25.13
CA HIS A 41 -38.37 -0.80 26.17
C HIS A 41 -37.16 -1.26 26.99
N GLN A 42 -36.48 -0.34 27.69
CA GLN A 42 -35.29 -0.70 28.47
C GLN A 42 -35.59 -1.73 29.57
N GLY A 43 -36.74 -1.63 30.25
CA GLY A 43 -37.19 -2.59 31.25
C GLY A 43 -37.30 -4.02 30.69
N TYR A 44 -37.91 -4.18 29.52
CA TYR A 44 -38.00 -5.47 28.82
C TYR A 44 -36.63 -6.08 28.46
N TYR A 45 -35.67 -5.25 28.05
CA TYR A 45 -34.33 -5.74 27.68
C TYR A 45 -33.42 -6.00 28.89
N GLN A 46 -33.66 -5.35 30.03
CA GLN A 46 -32.81 -5.45 31.22
C GLN A 46 -33.39 -6.42 32.27
N ASP A 47 -34.71 -6.62 32.31
CA ASP A 47 -35.39 -7.46 33.28
C ASP A 47 -36.45 -8.35 32.61
N LYS A 48 -36.42 -9.66 32.89
CA LYS A 48 -37.18 -10.67 32.11
C LYS A 48 -38.69 -10.72 32.38
N ASN A 49 -39.22 -9.87 33.25
CA ASN A 49 -40.60 -9.95 33.73
C ASN A 49 -41.47 -8.71 33.44
N GLU A 50 -40.95 -7.70 32.75
CA GLU A 50 -41.76 -6.56 32.31
C GLU A 50 -42.08 -6.69 30.81
N PRO A 51 -43.34 -6.95 30.44
CA PRO A 51 -43.74 -6.95 29.03
C PRO A 51 -43.57 -5.54 28.44
N PRO A 52 -43.14 -5.42 27.17
CA PRO A 52 -42.94 -4.12 26.54
C PRO A 52 -44.28 -3.38 26.43
N ALA A 53 -44.29 -2.09 26.76
CA ALA A 53 -45.50 -1.27 26.73
C ALA A 53 -45.33 -0.05 25.83
N ASP A 54 -46.38 0.29 25.06
CA ASP A 54 -46.36 1.39 24.09
C ASP A 54 -46.16 2.79 24.73
N TRP A 55 -46.30 2.90 26.05
CA TRP A 55 -46.11 4.14 26.81
C TRP A 55 -44.76 4.24 27.51
N ASP A 56 -43.84 3.30 27.26
CA ASP A 56 -42.48 3.39 27.80
C ASP A 56 -41.76 4.61 27.23
N SER A 57 -41.10 5.37 28.12
CA SER A 57 -40.42 6.60 27.73
C SER A 57 -39.16 6.29 26.92
N PRO A 58 -38.95 6.93 25.75
CA PRO A 58 -37.71 6.77 25.01
C PRO A 58 -36.51 7.23 25.85
N ASN A 59 -35.44 6.44 25.88
CA ASN A 59 -34.16 6.85 26.46
C ASN A 59 -33.14 7.14 25.33
N PRO A 60 -32.89 8.42 24.98
CA PRO A 60 -31.93 8.80 23.96
C PRO A 60 -30.50 8.65 24.48
N VAL A 61 -29.71 7.80 23.82
CA VAL A 61 -28.30 7.57 24.12
C VAL A 61 -27.44 8.13 22.99
N PRO A 62 -26.74 9.26 23.21
CA PRO A 62 -25.86 9.83 22.20
C PRO A 62 -24.58 9.00 22.06
N PHE A 63 -24.05 8.91 20.84
CA PHE A 63 -22.79 8.23 20.54
C PHE A 63 -22.10 8.88 19.34
N VAL A 64 -20.81 8.62 19.18
CA VAL A 64 -20.04 9.11 18.04
C VAL A 64 -20.13 8.09 16.90
N SER A 65 -20.45 8.56 15.70
CA SER A 65 -20.39 7.79 14.46
C SER A 65 -19.47 8.48 13.44
N VAL A 66 -19.04 7.69 12.46
CA VAL A 66 -18.25 8.17 11.32
C VAL A 66 -19.23 8.50 10.19
N ARG A 67 -19.02 9.63 9.51
CA ARG A 67 -19.85 10.04 8.37
C ARG A 67 -19.59 9.14 7.16
N ASP A 68 -20.61 9.04 6.31
CA ASP A 68 -20.46 8.47 4.96
C ASP A 68 -19.38 9.22 4.16
N GLY A 69 -18.65 8.46 3.34
CA GLY A 69 -17.57 8.98 2.49
C GLY A 69 -16.23 9.17 3.21
N VAL A 70 -16.11 8.83 4.49
CA VAL A 70 -14.81 8.74 5.17
C VAL A 70 -14.04 7.53 4.67
N LYS A 71 -12.78 7.74 4.32
CA LYS A 71 -11.88 6.69 3.81
C LYS A 71 -10.86 6.29 4.87
N PHE A 72 -10.53 5.00 4.85
CA PHE A 72 -9.46 4.42 5.65
C PHE A 72 -8.52 3.64 4.75
N ARG A 73 -7.22 3.70 5.04
CA ARG A 73 -6.17 2.89 4.42
C ARG A 73 -6.06 1.60 5.22
N VAL A 74 -6.19 0.47 4.53
CA VAL A 74 -6.03 -0.86 5.10
C VAL A 74 -4.81 -1.51 4.47
N ALA A 75 -4.00 -2.17 5.29
CA ALA A 75 -2.82 -2.90 4.84
C ALA A 75 -2.82 -4.31 5.43
N LEU A 76 -2.39 -5.28 4.63
CA LEU A 76 -2.12 -6.65 5.03
C LEU A 76 -0.69 -7.01 4.59
N ALA A 77 0.01 -7.82 5.36
CA ALA A 77 1.33 -8.34 4.99
C ALA A 77 1.41 -9.85 5.19
N GLY A 78 2.04 -10.54 4.25
CA GLY A 78 2.17 -12.00 4.23
C GLY A 78 2.55 -12.47 2.82
N PRO A 79 2.55 -13.78 2.57
CA PRO A 79 2.70 -14.29 1.21
C PRO A 79 1.52 -13.86 0.33
N ASP A 80 1.80 -13.43 -0.90
CA ASP A 80 0.84 -12.79 -1.82
C ASP A 80 -0.48 -13.58 -1.96
N GLU A 81 -0.39 -14.89 -2.18
CA GLU A 81 -1.56 -15.78 -2.33
C GLU A 81 -2.54 -15.70 -1.13
N TRP A 82 -2.01 -15.54 0.08
CA TRP A 82 -2.80 -15.46 1.31
C TRP A 82 -3.29 -14.04 1.59
N VAL A 83 -2.53 -13.02 1.20
CA VAL A 83 -2.93 -11.62 1.28
C VAL A 83 -4.11 -11.35 0.34
N ASP A 84 -4.07 -11.87 -0.88
CA ASP A 84 -5.15 -11.74 -1.86
C ASP A 84 -6.44 -12.39 -1.35
N ALA A 85 -6.33 -13.63 -0.85
CA ALA A 85 -7.46 -14.33 -0.24
C ALA A 85 -8.01 -13.57 0.99
N ALA A 86 -7.13 -12.99 1.82
CA ALA A 86 -7.53 -12.20 2.97
C ALA A 86 -8.29 -10.93 2.57
N PHE A 87 -7.84 -10.21 1.54
CA PHE A 87 -8.55 -9.04 1.02
C PHE A 87 -9.91 -9.38 0.43
N GLN A 88 -10.06 -10.53 -0.25
CA GLN A 88 -11.36 -10.98 -0.74
C GLN A 88 -12.34 -11.26 0.41
N ILE A 89 -11.89 -11.93 1.47
CA ILE A 89 -12.70 -12.18 2.68
C ILE A 89 -13.05 -10.85 3.36
N LEU A 90 -12.06 -9.97 3.52
CA LEU A 90 -12.25 -8.68 4.17
C LEU A 90 -13.27 -7.81 3.41
N LYS A 91 -13.21 -7.79 2.08
CA LYS A 91 -14.16 -7.07 1.23
C LYS A 91 -15.60 -7.51 1.51
N LEU A 92 -15.86 -8.82 1.57
CA LEU A 92 -17.18 -9.37 1.87
C LEU A 92 -17.59 -9.06 3.32
N ALA A 93 -16.69 -9.26 4.28
CA ALA A 93 -16.98 -9.00 5.69
C ALA A 93 -17.33 -7.53 5.95
N LEU A 94 -16.61 -6.58 5.35
CA LEU A 94 -16.88 -5.15 5.46
C LEU A 94 -18.23 -4.75 4.83
N ALA A 95 -18.59 -5.39 3.71
CA ALA A 95 -19.84 -5.11 3.00
C ALA A 95 -21.07 -5.74 3.66
N ASP A 96 -20.96 -6.97 4.18
CA ASP A 96 -22.12 -7.76 4.63
C ASP A 96 -22.28 -7.77 6.16
N GLU A 97 -21.18 -7.95 6.89
CA GLU A 97 -21.18 -8.03 8.37
C GLU A 97 -20.98 -6.64 9.00
N GLY A 98 -20.15 -5.82 8.37
CA GLY A 98 -19.71 -4.52 8.88
C GLY A 98 -18.74 -4.62 10.07
N ILE A 99 -18.16 -3.48 10.45
CA ILE A 99 -17.16 -3.38 11.51
C ILE A 99 -17.55 -2.31 12.54
N GLY A 100 -17.17 -2.53 13.80
CA GLY A 100 -17.47 -1.63 14.91
C GLY A 100 -18.77 -1.98 15.62
N ALA A 101 -19.42 -0.98 16.22
CA ALA A 101 -20.63 -1.18 17.01
C ALA A 101 -21.91 -1.05 16.16
N LYS A 102 -23.00 -1.64 16.64
CA LYS A 102 -24.36 -1.49 16.08
C LYS A 102 -24.52 -1.94 14.62
N THR A 103 -23.74 -2.93 14.20
CA THR A 103 -23.79 -3.50 12.84
C THR A 103 -25.16 -4.09 12.49
N ASN A 104 -25.84 -4.72 13.46
CA ASN A 104 -27.22 -5.20 13.28
C ASN A 104 -28.24 -4.10 12.97
N SER A 105 -27.93 -2.84 13.28
CA SER A 105 -28.75 -1.68 12.95
C SER A 105 -28.26 -0.95 11.69
N GLY A 106 -27.33 -1.54 10.94
CA GLY A 106 -26.82 -1.03 9.68
C GLY A 106 -25.53 -0.19 9.77
N TYR A 107 -24.98 0.04 10.97
CA TYR A 107 -23.73 0.79 11.11
C TYR A 107 -22.51 -0.03 10.68
N GLY A 108 -21.41 0.66 10.35
CA GLY A 108 -20.11 0.02 10.15
C GLY A 108 -19.94 -0.69 8.80
N ARG A 109 -20.87 -0.49 7.86
CA ARG A 109 -20.75 -1.00 6.49
C ARG A 109 -19.70 -0.20 5.73
N MET A 110 -18.79 -0.90 5.05
CA MET A 110 -17.71 -0.27 4.30
C MET A 110 -17.52 -0.97 2.95
N GLU A 111 -17.10 -0.21 1.95
CA GLU A 111 -16.72 -0.73 0.64
C GLU A 111 -15.19 -0.67 0.50
N LEU A 112 -14.58 -1.81 0.15
CA LEU A 112 -13.17 -1.85 -0.19
C LEU A 112 -13.00 -1.33 -1.63
N VAL A 113 -12.45 -0.13 -1.74
CA VAL A 113 -12.14 0.50 -3.03
C VAL A 113 -10.67 0.32 -3.37
N GLU A 114 -10.41 -0.29 -4.51
CA GLU A 114 -9.09 -0.25 -5.14
C GLU A 114 -8.96 1.09 -5.86
N GLU A 115 -8.41 2.08 -5.16
CA GLU A 115 -7.93 3.26 -5.88
C GLU A 115 -6.70 2.83 -6.68
N ALA A 116 -6.74 3.05 -8.00
CA ALA A 116 -5.55 2.99 -8.84
C ALA A 116 -4.54 3.96 -8.23
N ARG A 117 -3.63 3.43 -7.42
CA ARG A 117 -2.58 4.22 -6.80
C ARG A 117 -1.73 4.75 -7.94
N GLU A 118 -1.79 6.05 -8.19
CA GLU A 118 -0.75 6.70 -8.96
C GLU A 118 0.55 6.46 -8.19
N LEU A 119 1.38 5.57 -8.74
CA LEU A 119 2.68 5.29 -8.19
C LEU A 119 3.43 6.62 -8.12
N SER A 120 4.07 6.89 -6.97
CA SER A 120 4.97 8.04 -6.93
C SER A 120 6.06 7.86 -7.99
N PRO A 121 6.69 8.94 -8.47
CA PRO A 121 7.72 8.86 -9.51
C PRO A 121 8.82 7.83 -9.20
N ASP A 122 9.23 7.70 -7.94
CA ASP A 122 10.20 6.70 -7.51
C ASP A 122 9.65 5.26 -7.51
N GLU A 123 8.40 5.04 -7.08
CA GLU A 123 7.77 3.72 -7.13
C GLU A 123 7.59 3.22 -8.56
N ALA A 124 7.11 4.09 -9.45
CA ALA A 124 6.96 3.81 -10.87
C ALA A 124 8.32 3.45 -11.49
N PHE A 125 9.37 4.20 -11.13
CA PHE A 125 10.72 3.96 -11.61
C PHE A 125 11.29 2.63 -11.08
N ARG A 126 11.08 2.30 -9.80
CA ARG A 126 11.50 1.01 -9.20
C ARG A 126 10.91 -0.17 -9.96
N GLU A 127 9.60 -0.14 -10.20
CA GLU A 127 8.91 -1.20 -10.92
C GLU A 127 9.41 -1.32 -12.36
N LYS A 128 9.65 -0.19 -13.04
CA LYS A 128 10.25 -0.19 -14.38
C LYS A 128 11.64 -0.82 -14.41
N VAL A 129 12.52 -0.47 -13.46
CA VAL A 129 13.86 -1.07 -13.37
C VAL A 129 13.75 -2.56 -13.11
N LYS A 130 12.88 -3.02 -12.20
CA LYS A 130 12.63 -4.45 -11.93
C LYS A 130 12.11 -5.18 -13.16
N ALA A 131 11.17 -4.59 -13.90
CA ALA A 131 10.56 -5.18 -15.10
C ALA A 131 11.50 -5.21 -16.33
N THR A 132 12.57 -4.41 -16.34
CA THR A 132 13.51 -4.37 -17.48
C THR A 132 14.25 -5.70 -17.64
N SER A 133 13.95 -6.45 -18.71
CA SER A 133 14.59 -7.73 -18.99
C SER A 133 15.95 -7.60 -19.68
N ASP A 134 16.12 -6.63 -20.59
CA ASP A 134 17.38 -6.38 -21.31
C ASP A 134 17.98 -5.02 -20.95
N ILE A 135 18.72 -5.01 -19.83
CA ILE A 135 19.42 -3.81 -19.37
C ILE A 135 20.45 -3.28 -20.39
N ASN A 136 20.95 -4.11 -21.32
CA ASN A 136 21.91 -3.65 -22.32
C ASN A 136 21.30 -2.67 -23.32
N LYS A 137 20.02 -2.87 -23.65
CA LYS A 137 19.27 -2.01 -24.55
C LYS A 137 18.78 -0.75 -23.84
N ASP A 138 18.30 -0.92 -22.60
CA ASP A 138 17.53 0.11 -21.91
C ASP A 138 18.34 0.97 -20.93
N PHE A 139 19.61 0.63 -20.67
CA PHE A 139 20.47 1.37 -19.73
C PHE A 139 20.47 2.89 -19.95
N VAL A 140 20.59 3.34 -21.21
CA VAL A 140 20.63 4.78 -21.51
C VAL A 140 19.32 5.45 -21.14
N THR A 141 18.20 4.82 -21.49
CA THR A 141 16.85 5.33 -21.17
C THR A 141 16.64 5.39 -19.66
N LEU A 142 17.01 4.34 -18.93
CA LEU A 142 16.89 4.31 -17.47
C LEU A 142 17.79 5.35 -16.80
N TYR A 143 19.01 5.55 -17.29
CA TYR A 143 19.90 6.61 -16.78
C TYR A 143 19.29 7.99 -16.99
N ASP A 144 18.87 8.31 -18.22
CA ASP A 144 18.36 9.63 -18.56
C ASP A 144 17.07 9.94 -17.75
N GLU A 145 16.20 8.94 -17.54
CA GLU A 145 15.02 9.09 -16.68
C GLU A 145 15.37 9.26 -15.19
N TRP A 146 16.30 8.46 -14.65
CA TRP A 146 16.77 8.60 -13.28
C TRP A 146 17.39 9.96 -13.01
N GLU A 147 18.19 10.47 -13.95
CA GLU A 147 18.86 11.78 -13.82
C GLU A 147 17.84 12.92 -13.73
N ASN A 148 16.75 12.82 -14.49
CA ASN A 148 15.67 13.81 -14.53
C ASN A 148 14.56 13.58 -13.49
N LEU A 149 14.66 12.56 -12.64
CA LEU A 149 13.65 12.29 -11.60
C LEU A 149 13.69 13.38 -10.52
N GLU A 150 12.53 13.98 -10.26
CA GLU A 150 12.29 14.96 -9.18
C GLU A 150 11.90 14.23 -7.89
N VAL A 151 12.89 13.70 -7.19
CA VAL A 151 12.71 12.97 -5.92
C VAL A 151 13.81 13.38 -4.92
N PRO A 152 13.60 13.16 -3.61
CA PRO A 152 14.64 13.38 -2.60
C PRO A 152 15.96 12.66 -2.93
N ASP A 153 17.09 13.24 -2.52
CA ASP A 153 18.43 12.74 -2.87
C ASP A 153 18.70 11.33 -2.33
N ASP A 154 18.22 11.01 -1.13
CA ASP A 154 18.32 9.67 -0.52
C ASP A 154 17.59 8.63 -1.37
N VAL A 155 16.38 8.95 -1.84
CA VAL A 155 15.63 8.11 -2.77
C VAL A 155 16.39 7.97 -4.09
N LYS A 156 16.90 9.07 -4.63
CA LYS A 156 17.67 9.08 -5.89
C LYS A 156 18.91 8.20 -5.81
N HIS A 157 19.60 8.18 -4.68
CA HIS A 157 20.75 7.30 -4.42
C HIS A 157 20.36 5.82 -4.40
N ASP A 158 19.24 5.47 -3.76
CA ASP A 158 18.75 4.10 -3.73
C ASP A 158 18.31 3.60 -5.10
N LEU A 159 17.68 4.45 -5.91
CA LEU A 159 17.34 4.12 -7.30
C LEU A 159 18.58 3.89 -8.17
N ALA A 160 19.65 4.68 -7.95
CA ALA A 160 20.92 4.48 -8.65
C ALA A 160 21.53 3.11 -8.32
N ARG A 161 21.47 2.67 -7.05
CA ARG A 161 21.92 1.33 -6.64
C ARG A 161 21.15 0.23 -7.36
N LEU A 162 19.83 0.36 -7.47
CA LEU A 162 18.97 -0.59 -8.15
C LEU A 162 19.34 -0.77 -9.64
N ILE A 163 19.65 0.33 -10.33
CA ILE A 163 20.12 0.26 -11.73
C ILE A 163 21.49 -0.45 -11.80
N LEU A 164 22.42 -0.07 -10.93
CA LEU A 164 23.78 -0.62 -10.92
C LEU A 164 23.78 -2.14 -10.69
N GLU A 165 22.95 -2.64 -9.78
CA GLU A 165 22.82 -4.07 -9.50
C GLU A 165 22.51 -4.87 -10.78
N LYS A 166 21.55 -4.41 -11.59
CA LYS A 166 21.24 -5.04 -12.88
C LYS A 166 22.34 -4.89 -13.92
N VAL A 167 22.97 -3.72 -13.98
CA VAL A 167 24.05 -3.42 -14.94
C VAL A 167 25.27 -4.32 -14.69
N ASP A 168 25.65 -4.49 -13.42
CA ASP A 168 26.78 -5.32 -13.01
C ASP A 168 26.51 -6.80 -13.23
N ALA A 169 25.29 -7.28 -12.93
CA ALA A 169 24.87 -8.64 -13.24
C ALA A 169 25.04 -8.97 -14.74
N SER A 170 24.83 -7.98 -15.61
CA SER A 170 25.00 -8.13 -17.07
C SER A 170 26.42 -7.91 -17.57
N ASN A 171 27.40 -7.65 -16.69
CA ASN A 171 28.81 -7.35 -17.02
C ASN A 171 28.99 -6.20 -18.03
N LEU A 172 28.04 -5.27 -18.08
CA LEU A 172 28.00 -4.18 -19.06
C LEU A 172 29.25 -3.29 -19.07
N PRO A 173 29.82 -2.86 -17.91
CA PRO A 173 31.01 -2.03 -17.86
C PRO A 173 32.18 -2.64 -18.65
N LYS A 174 32.43 -3.96 -18.47
CA LYS A 174 33.46 -4.71 -19.21
C LYS A 174 33.19 -4.74 -20.71
N THR A 175 31.92 -4.79 -21.13
CA THR A 175 31.57 -4.74 -22.56
C THR A 175 31.87 -3.39 -23.19
N TRP A 176 31.64 -2.30 -22.47
CA TRP A 176 31.92 -0.95 -22.95
C TRP A 176 33.42 -0.68 -23.01
N GLU A 177 34.20 -1.15 -22.03
CA GLU A 177 35.67 -1.09 -22.07
C GLU A 177 36.24 -1.77 -23.33
N LYS A 178 35.74 -2.96 -23.68
CA LYS A 178 36.14 -3.67 -24.90
C LYS A 178 35.73 -2.90 -26.16
N LYS A 179 34.52 -2.30 -26.19
CA LYS A 179 34.03 -1.52 -27.33
C LYS A 179 34.72 -0.16 -27.48
N ALA A 180 35.24 0.42 -26.40
CA ALA A 180 35.96 1.69 -26.42
C ALA A 180 37.29 1.59 -27.19
N LYS A 181 37.90 0.39 -27.23
CA LYS A 181 39.12 0.10 -28.01
C LYS A 181 38.88 0.05 -29.53
N LYS A 182 37.63 -0.02 -29.99
CA LYS A 182 37.27 -0.07 -31.41
C LYS A 182 36.82 1.30 -31.90
N GLU A 183 37.47 1.85 -32.91
CA GLU A 183 37.23 3.21 -33.41
C GLU A 183 35.77 3.50 -33.75
N LYS A 184 35.10 2.60 -34.49
CA LYS A 184 33.69 2.73 -34.89
C LYS A 184 32.71 2.85 -33.71
N THR A 185 33.03 2.27 -32.56
CA THR A 185 32.13 2.25 -31.38
C THR A 185 32.62 3.09 -30.20
N ARG A 186 33.83 3.67 -30.30
CA ARG A 186 34.53 4.35 -29.20
C ARG A 186 33.70 5.45 -28.56
N LYS A 187 33.20 6.39 -29.36
CA LYS A 187 32.45 7.56 -28.86
C LYS A 187 31.20 7.17 -28.07
N LYS A 188 30.46 6.14 -28.54
CA LYS A 188 29.26 5.65 -27.86
C LYS A 188 29.62 4.91 -26.57
N ALA A 189 30.68 4.09 -26.59
CA ALA A 189 31.13 3.35 -25.41
C ALA A 189 31.61 4.28 -24.28
N LEU A 190 32.36 5.33 -24.61
CA LEU A 190 32.83 6.32 -23.63
C LEU A 190 31.68 7.04 -22.92
N ARG A 191 30.66 7.51 -23.66
CA ARG A 191 29.47 8.14 -23.05
C ARG A 191 28.72 7.21 -22.09
N ASN A 192 28.63 5.92 -22.42
CA ASN A 192 27.99 4.96 -21.53
C ASN A 192 28.82 4.71 -20.27
N GLN A 193 30.16 4.75 -20.36
CA GLN A 193 31.04 4.70 -19.20
C GLN A 193 30.90 5.94 -18.31
N GLU A 194 30.75 7.13 -18.89
CA GLU A 194 30.51 8.38 -18.13
C GLU A 194 29.19 8.31 -17.35
N ARG A 195 28.09 7.89 -17.99
CA ARG A 195 26.80 7.66 -17.33
C ARG A 195 26.89 6.65 -16.19
N TYR A 196 27.60 5.54 -16.42
CA TYR A 196 27.83 4.54 -15.40
C TYR A 196 28.64 5.11 -14.21
N ALA A 197 29.69 5.87 -14.48
CA ALA A 197 30.48 6.52 -13.42
C ALA A 197 29.65 7.53 -12.61
N ALA A 198 28.75 8.27 -13.27
CA ALA A 198 27.82 9.20 -12.60
C ALA A 198 26.85 8.46 -11.66
N LEU A 199 26.28 7.32 -12.10
CA LEU A 199 25.47 6.46 -11.22
C LEU A 199 26.27 5.96 -10.01
N VAL A 200 27.50 5.47 -10.23
CA VAL A 200 28.36 5.00 -9.14
C VAL A 200 28.65 6.13 -8.15
N ALA A 201 28.97 7.34 -8.64
CA ALA A 201 29.22 8.50 -7.81
C ALA A 201 27.99 8.87 -6.95
N ALA A 202 26.79 8.80 -7.52
CA ALA A 202 25.54 9.05 -6.80
C ALA A 202 25.27 8.05 -5.67
N THR A 203 25.78 6.82 -5.73
CA THR A 203 25.55 5.83 -4.65
C THR A 203 26.43 5.99 -3.41
N GLY A 204 27.37 6.95 -3.43
CA GLY A 204 28.16 7.30 -2.25
C GLY A 204 29.24 6.29 -1.86
N LYS A 205 29.86 5.57 -2.83
CA LYS A 205 31.19 4.98 -2.57
C LYS A 205 32.24 6.10 -2.56
N LYS A 206 32.38 6.79 -1.42
CA LYS A 206 33.72 7.19 -1.01
C LYS A 206 34.47 5.87 -0.78
N GLY A 207 35.53 5.65 -1.57
CA GLY A 207 36.45 4.55 -1.36
C GLY A 207 37.08 4.58 0.03
#